data_AF-A0A401ZTE3-F1
#
_entry.id   AF-A0A401ZTE3-F1
#
_cell.length_a   1.000
_cell.length_b   1.000
_cell.length_c   1.000
_cell.angle_alpha   90.00
_cell.angle_beta   90.00
_cell.angle_gamma   90.00
#
_symmetry.space_group_name_H-M   'P 1'
#
loop_
_entity.id
_entity.type
_entity.pdbx_description
1 polymer ?
#
loop_
_entity_poly.entity_id
_entity_poly.type
_entity_poly.pdbx_seq_one_letter_code
_entity_poly.pdbx_strand_id
1 'polypeptide(L)'
;MLDTCEQLTDTQLDAVFPGTHGSIRVTLKHMLGAEENYAASSMGSFPTTPPLLEDEGASRSFAELRERARSTSSAMIAFTEQVTPEQLQVIQLLFEGIYRAPLLVTVIQFIDHGIDHRSQICTTLTQLSIQPPSLDVWAYNEAALKCG
;
A
#
# COMPACT_ATOMS: atom_id res chain seq x y z
N MET A 1 11.52 0.57 -0.04
CA MET A 1 10.80 0.95 -1.28
C MET A 1 10.70 2.46 -1.43
N LEU A 2 9.99 3.18 -0.55
CA LEU A 2 9.87 4.65 -0.63
C LEU A 2 11.24 5.34 -0.65
N ASP A 3 12.19 4.89 0.17
CA ASP A 3 13.55 5.45 0.20
C ASP A 3 14.30 5.26 -1.13
N THR A 4 14.06 4.15 -1.84
CA THR A 4 14.62 3.92 -3.18
C THR A 4 13.98 4.85 -4.21
N CYS A 5 12.66 5.01 -4.15
CA CYS A 5 11.90 5.84 -5.07
C CYS A 5 12.21 7.34 -4.89
N GLU A 6 12.50 7.79 -3.67
CA GLU A 6 12.84 9.18 -3.37
C GLU A 6 14.14 9.65 -4.04
N GLN A 7 15.03 8.73 -4.40
CA GLN A 7 16.29 9.04 -5.08
C GLN A 7 16.17 9.10 -6.61
N LEU A 8 14.98 8.84 -7.16
CA LEU A 8 14.75 8.80 -8.60
C LEU A 8 14.55 10.20 -9.16
N THR A 9 14.98 10.39 -10.41
CA THR A 9 14.63 11.58 -11.19
C THR A 9 13.14 11.57 -11.57
N ASP A 10 12.58 12.74 -11.88
CA ASP A 10 11.19 12.83 -12.35
C ASP A 10 10.94 11.94 -13.57
N THR A 11 11.86 11.92 -14.55
CA THR A 11 11.75 11.03 -15.71
C THR A 11 11.70 9.55 -15.34
N GLN A 12 12.41 9.12 -14.30
CA GLN A 12 12.36 7.74 -13.82
C GLN A 12 11.06 7.46 -13.04
N LEU A 13 10.60 8.43 -12.25
CA LEU A 13 9.35 8.32 -11.49
C LEU A 13 8.12 8.24 -12.41
N ASP A 14 8.18 8.90 -13.56
CA ASP A 14 7.11 9.02 -14.54
C ASP A 14 7.23 7.97 -15.67
N ALA A 15 8.24 7.10 -15.63
CA ALA A 15 8.41 6.03 -16.60
C ALA A 15 7.31 4.96 -16.46
N VAL A 16 6.75 4.51 -17.59
CA VAL A 16 5.70 3.50 -17.67
C VAL A 16 6.19 2.33 -18.51
N PHE A 17 5.95 1.11 -18.02
CA PHE A 17 6.32 -0.12 -18.72
C PHE A 17 5.10 -1.05 -18.86
N PRO A 18 5.03 -1.87 -19.93
CA PRO A 18 3.97 -2.85 -20.06
C PRO A 18 3.90 -3.80 -18.86
N GLY A 19 2.69 -4.02 -18.34
CA GLY A 19 2.46 -4.91 -17.20
C GLY A 19 2.54 -4.24 -15.83
N THR A 20 2.78 -2.93 -15.75
CA THR A 20 2.65 -2.16 -14.50
C THR A 20 1.33 -1.41 -14.44
N HIS A 21 0.84 -1.10 -13.23
CA HIS A 21 -0.38 -0.30 -13.04
C HIS A 21 -0.27 1.10 -13.65
N GLY A 22 0.91 1.71 -13.55
CA GLY A 22 1.21 3.02 -14.14
C GLY A 22 2.66 3.41 -13.87
N SER A 23 2.91 4.71 -13.78
CA SER A 23 4.18 5.25 -13.29
C SER A 23 4.41 4.88 -11.82
N ILE A 24 5.62 5.09 -11.30
CA ILE A 24 5.90 4.86 -9.87
C ILE A 24 5.04 5.80 -9.01
N ARG A 25 4.84 7.06 -9.44
CA ARG A 25 4.02 8.04 -8.72
C ARG A 25 2.57 7.59 -8.63
N VAL A 26 1.98 7.18 -9.75
CA VAL A 26 0.60 6.68 -9.80
C VAL A 26 0.46 5.43 -8.95
N THR A 27 1.37 4.47 -9.12
CA THR A 27 1.32 3.20 -8.39
C THR A 27 1.45 3.39 -6.87
N LEU A 28 2.34 4.27 -6.41
CA LEU A 28 2.45 4.58 -4.97
C LEU A 28 1.18 5.23 -4.42
N LYS A 29 0.56 6.15 -5.17
CA LYS A 29 -0.67 6.82 -4.75
C LYS A 29 -1.86 5.87 -4.71
N HIS A 30 -2.02 5.05 -5.74
CA HIS A 30 -3.03 4.00 -5.82
C HIS A 30 -2.91 3.04 -4.63
N MET A 31 -1.70 2.49 -4.44
CA MET A 31 -1.42 1.52 -3.38
C MET A 31 -1.70 2.08 -1.99
N LEU A 32 -1.11 3.24 -1.65
CA LEU A 32 -1.29 3.83 -0.32
C LEU A 32 -2.73 4.33 -0.08
N GLY A 33 -3.40 4.82 -1.12
CA GLY A 33 -4.80 5.20 -1.04
C GLY A 33 -5.72 4.00 -0.79
N ALA A 34 -5.49 2.87 -1.47
CA ALA A 34 -6.25 1.65 -1.26
C ALA A 34 -5.98 1.03 0.13
N GLU A 35 -4.70 0.95 0.53
CA GLU A 35 -4.28 0.46 1.86
C GLU A 35 -5.00 1.20 3.00
N GLU A 36 -5.12 2.52 2.92
CA GLU A 36 -5.89 3.31 3.89
C GLU A 36 -7.39 3.00 3.89
N ASN A 37 -7.98 2.80 2.71
CA ASN A 37 -9.40 2.43 2.60
C ASN A 37 -9.67 1.06 3.23
N TYR A 38 -8.79 0.09 3.00
CA TYR A 38 -8.90 -1.24 3.62
C TYR A 38 -8.71 -1.18 5.14
N ALA A 39 -7.75 -0.37 5.62
CA ALA A 39 -7.54 -0.17 7.05
C ALA A 39 -8.77 0.47 7.72
N ALA A 40 -9.29 1.57 7.15
CA ALA A 40 -10.50 2.23 7.65
C ALA A 40 -11.70 1.27 7.67
N SER A 41 -11.94 0.54 6.57
CA SER A 41 -13.02 -0.45 6.48
C SER A 41 -12.89 -1.54 7.53
N SER A 42 -11.67 -1.98 7.82
CA SER A 42 -11.39 -3.01 8.84
C SER A 42 -11.73 -2.53 10.26
N MET A 43 -11.58 -1.24 10.51
CA MET A 43 -11.95 -0.58 11.78
C MET A 43 -13.42 -0.11 11.81
N GLY A 44 -14.22 -0.40 10.78
CA GLY A 44 -15.60 0.07 10.67
C GLY A 44 -15.73 1.59 10.51
N SER A 45 -14.72 2.24 9.94
CA SER A 45 -14.64 3.69 9.76
C SER A 45 -14.39 4.07 8.29
N PHE A 46 -14.26 5.38 8.05
CA PHE A 46 -13.86 5.94 6.75
C PHE A 46 -12.50 6.64 6.89
N PRO A 47 -11.68 6.70 5.83
CA PRO A 47 -10.45 7.47 5.88
C PRO A 47 -10.72 8.93 6.26
N THR A 48 -9.91 9.45 7.18
CA THR A 48 -10.00 10.84 7.66
C THR A 48 -9.07 11.79 6.93
N THR A 49 -8.15 11.25 6.12
CA THR A 49 -7.23 11.99 5.26
C THR A 49 -7.85 12.24 3.89
N PRO A 50 -7.50 13.35 3.21
CA PRO A 50 -7.87 13.53 1.82
C PRO A 50 -7.35 12.37 0.95
N PRO A 51 -8.11 11.94 -0.07
CA PRO A 51 -7.72 10.83 -0.92
C PRO A 51 -6.45 11.16 -1.72
N LEU A 52 -5.61 10.14 -1.95
CA LEU A 52 -4.55 10.22 -2.94
C LEU A 52 -5.14 10.02 -4.32
N LEU A 53 -5.35 11.13 -5.02
CA LEU A 53 -5.78 11.09 -6.40
C LEU A 53 -4.64 10.57 -7.28
N GLU A 54 -4.97 9.63 -8.16
CA GLU A 54 -4.04 8.98 -9.09
C GLU A 54 -3.66 9.87 -10.28
N ASP A 55 -3.99 11.16 -10.25
CA ASP A 55 -3.65 12.07 -11.35
C ASP A 55 -2.14 12.33 -11.43
N GLU A 56 -1.54 12.26 -12.62
CA GLU A 56 -0.09 12.45 -12.79
C GLU A 56 0.39 13.87 -12.38
N GLY A 57 -0.50 14.86 -12.32
CA GLY A 57 -0.16 16.27 -12.03
C GLY A 57 -0.05 16.62 -10.54
N ALA A 58 -0.70 15.85 -9.66
CA ALA A 58 -0.72 16.03 -8.21
C ALA A 58 0.47 15.28 -7.61
N SER A 59 1.64 15.89 -7.72
CA SER A 59 2.84 15.41 -7.04
C SER A 59 2.64 15.44 -5.52
N ARG A 60 3.07 14.37 -4.86
CA ARG A 60 3.06 14.22 -3.40
C ARG A 60 4.48 14.04 -2.92
N SER A 61 4.80 14.65 -1.78
CA SER A 61 6.13 14.51 -1.20
C SER A 61 6.32 13.09 -0.65
N PHE A 62 7.54 12.55 -0.75
CA PHE A 62 7.87 11.26 -0.14
C PHE A 62 7.72 11.28 1.38
N ALA A 63 7.91 12.43 2.03
CA ALA A 63 7.62 12.62 3.45
C ALA A 63 6.13 12.36 3.80
N GLU A 64 5.22 12.92 3.01
CA GLU A 64 3.76 12.69 3.16
C GLU A 64 3.41 11.22 2.91
N LEU A 65 3.91 10.63 1.82
CA LEU A 65 3.64 9.22 1.49
C LEU A 65 4.17 8.28 2.59
N ARG A 66 5.33 8.58 3.17
CA ARG A 66 5.92 7.81 4.27
C ARG A 66 5.07 7.89 5.54
N GLU A 67 4.57 9.07 5.89
CA GLU A 67 3.71 9.23 7.06
C GLU A 67 2.38 8.49 6.89
N ARG A 68 1.76 8.57 5.70
CA ARG A 68 0.55 7.80 5.37
C ARG A 68 0.78 6.29 5.47
N ALA A 69 1.86 5.80 4.88
CA ALA A 69 2.24 4.38 4.96
C ALA A 69 2.45 3.92 6.41
N ARG A 70 3.19 4.71 7.20
CA ARG A 70 3.47 4.42 8.62
C ARG A 70 2.17 4.38 9.43
N SER A 71 1.35 5.42 9.34
CA SER A 71 0.07 5.50 10.05
C SER A 71 -0.82 4.29 9.76
N THR A 72 -0.98 3.95 8.48
CA THR A 72 -1.79 2.82 8.01
C THR A 72 -1.25 1.49 8.52
N SER A 73 0.06 1.25 8.40
CA SER A 73 0.70 0.02 8.87
C SER A 73 0.57 -0.15 10.38
N SER A 74 0.77 0.91 11.17
CA SER A 74 0.62 0.87 12.63
C SER A 74 -0.83 0.57 13.04
N ALA A 75 -1.81 1.16 12.35
CA ALA A 75 -3.22 0.90 12.60
C ALA A 75 -3.58 -0.56 12.31
N MET A 76 -3.11 -1.11 11.17
CA MET A 76 -3.38 -2.50 10.82
C MET A 76 -2.70 -3.50 11.75
N ILE A 77 -1.46 -3.26 12.17
CA ILE A 77 -0.78 -4.09 13.19
C ILE A 77 -1.61 -4.10 14.47
N ALA A 78 -1.95 -2.94 15.01
CA ALA A 78 -2.73 -2.82 16.24
C ALA A 78 -4.12 -3.46 16.12
N PHE A 79 -4.76 -3.38 14.95
CA PHE A 79 -6.03 -4.06 14.66
C PHE A 79 -5.85 -5.57 14.70
N THR A 80 -4.83 -6.12 14.03
CA THR A 80 -4.59 -7.57 13.98
C THR A 80 -4.25 -8.19 15.34
N GLU A 81 -3.68 -7.40 16.27
CA GLU A 81 -3.41 -7.84 17.64
C GLU A 81 -4.69 -7.98 18.49
N GLN A 82 -5.78 -7.32 18.10
CA GLN A 82 -7.01 -7.23 18.90
C GLN A 82 -8.20 -8.00 18.29
N VAL A 83 -8.21 -8.17 16.97
CA VAL A 83 -9.36 -8.77 16.27
C VAL A 83 -9.56 -10.25 16.63
N THR A 84 -10.81 -10.65 16.89
CA THR A 84 -11.15 -12.05 17.16
C THR A 84 -11.52 -12.82 15.88
N PRO A 85 -11.40 -14.16 15.87
CA PRO A 85 -11.85 -14.99 14.75
C PRO A 85 -13.30 -14.74 14.35
N GLU A 86 -14.20 -14.51 15.31
CA GLU A 86 -15.62 -14.23 15.05
C GLU A 86 -15.80 -12.88 14.36
N GLN A 87 -15.05 -11.85 14.77
CA GLN A 87 -15.08 -10.54 14.11
C GLN A 87 -14.60 -10.63 12.67
N LEU A 88 -13.58 -11.46 12.38
CA LEU A 88 -13.10 -11.69 11.01
C LEU A 88 -14.15 -12.34 10.09
N GLN A 89 -15.15 -13.05 10.64
CA GLN A 89 -16.23 -13.66 9.86
C GLN A 89 -17.42 -12.72 9.60
N VAL A 90 -17.44 -11.52 10.20
CA VAL A 90 -18.52 -10.55 9.98
C VAL A 90 -18.52 -10.12 8.51
N ILE A 91 -19.68 -10.25 7.86
CA ILE A 91 -19.86 -9.85 6.46
C ILE A 91 -19.91 -8.32 6.36
N GLN A 92 -19.02 -7.77 5.53
CA GLN A 92 -19.01 -6.37 5.16
C GLN A 92 -19.71 -6.16 3.81
N LEU A 93 -20.29 -4.96 3.66
CA LEU A 93 -20.84 -4.46 2.42
C LEU A 93 -19.84 -3.47 1.82
N LEU A 94 -19.17 -3.88 0.75
CA LEU A 94 -18.13 -3.10 0.08
C LEU A 94 -18.66 -2.53 -1.24
N PHE A 95 -17.98 -1.52 -1.78
CA PHE A 95 -18.31 -0.87 -3.06
C PHE A 95 -19.79 -0.46 -3.13
N GLU A 96 -20.22 0.37 -2.17
CA GLU A 96 -21.61 0.86 -2.07
C GLU A 96 -22.65 -0.27 -1.96
N GLY A 97 -22.24 -1.41 -1.38
CA GLY A 97 -23.10 -2.57 -1.16
C GLY A 97 -23.18 -3.56 -2.32
N ILE A 98 -22.42 -3.33 -3.40
CA ILE A 98 -22.39 -4.22 -4.58
C ILE A 98 -21.62 -5.51 -4.29
N TYR A 99 -20.71 -5.50 -3.32
CA TYR A 99 -19.89 -6.66 -2.98
C TYR A 99 -20.02 -7.04 -1.50
N ARG A 100 -20.07 -8.35 -1.24
CA ARG A 100 -20.24 -8.93 0.09
C ARG A 100 -19.11 -9.91 0.37
N ALA A 101 -18.36 -9.67 1.43
CA ALA A 101 -17.28 -10.55 1.86
C ALA A 101 -17.08 -10.47 3.37
N PRO A 102 -16.57 -11.53 4.02
CA PRO A 102 -16.17 -11.44 5.43
C PRO A 102 -15.00 -10.45 5.58
N LEU A 103 -14.89 -9.80 6.73
CA LEU A 103 -13.80 -8.88 7.07
C LEU A 103 -12.41 -9.48 6.80
N LEU A 104 -12.26 -10.79 7.02
CA LEU A 104 -11.04 -11.53 6.68
C LEU A 104 -10.54 -11.27 5.24
N VAL A 105 -11.45 -11.19 4.27
CA VAL A 105 -11.09 -10.93 2.86
C VAL A 105 -10.48 -9.54 2.72
N THR A 106 -11.04 -8.51 3.38
CA THR A 106 -10.48 -7.15 3.37
C THR A 106 -9.08 -7.11 3.98
N VAL A 107 -8.87 -7.81 5.09
CA VAL A 107 -7.57 -7.87 5.78
C VAL A 107 -6.51 -8.57 4.93
N ILE A 108 -6.87 -9.67 4.25
CA ILE A 108 -5.97 -10.35 3.32
C ILE A 108 -5.71 -9.48 2.08
N GLN A 109 -6.75 -8.82 1.55
CA GLN A 109 -6.64 -7.94 0.39
C GLN A 109 -5.66 -6.79 0.66
N PHE A 110 -5.64 -6.23 1.87
CA PHE A 110 -4.66 -5.21 2.27
C PHE A 110 -3.22 -5.68 2.02
N ILE A 111 -2.90 -6.94 2.37
CA ILE A 111 -1.58 -7.52 2.22
C ILE A 111 -1.30 -7.85 0.74
N ASP A 112 -2.23 -8.55 0.10
CA ASP A 112 -2.10 -9.03 -1.28
C ASP A 112 -1.95 -7.87 -2.28
N HIS A 113 -2.83 -6.86 -2.18
CA HIS A 113 -2.79 -5.64 -2.99
C HIS A 113 -1.47 -4.88 -2.82
N GLY A 114 -1.02 -4.77 -1.57
CA GLY A 114 0.25 -4.13 -1.25
C GLY A 114 1.45 -4.85 -1.87
N ILE A 115 1.45 -6.19 -1.89
CA ILE A 115 2.51 -6.99 -2.51
C ILE A 115 2.49 -6.83 -4.04
N ASP A 116 1.31 -6.95 -4.67
CA ASP A 116 1.16 -6.85 -6.12
C ASP A 116 1.74 -5.53 -6.64
N HIS A 117 1.31 -4.39 -6.10
CA HIS A 117 1.79 -3.09 -6.58
C HIS A 117 3.25 -2.80 -6.24
N ARG A 118 3.77 -3.28 -5.10
CA ARG A 118 5.21 -3.20 -4.83
C ARG A 118 6.02 -4.02 -5.84
N SER A 119 5.50 -5.18 -6.27
CA SER A 119 6.16 -6.01 -7.30
C SER A 119 6.20 -5.31 -8.67
N GLN A 120 5.13 -4.57 -9.01
CA GLN A 120 5.08 -3.76 -10.24
C GLN A 120 6.08 -2.60 -10.18
N ILE A 121 6.24 -1.94 -9.01
CA ILE A 121 7.30 -0.93 -8.83
C ILE A 121 8.69 -1.57 -8.99
N CYS A 122 8.93 -2.76 -8.41
CA CYS A 122 10.19 -3.49 -8.60
C CYS A 122 10.46 -3.82 -10.07
N THR A 123 9.40 -4.10 -10.85
CA THR A 123 9.49 -4.31 -12.30
C THR A 123 9.96 -3.03 -12.99
N THR A 124 9.35 -1.87 -12.69
CA THR A 124 9.78 -0.57 -13.21
C THR A 124 11.24 -0.26 -12.85
N LEU A 125 11.62 -0.44 -11.57
CA LEU A 125 13.01 -0.24 -11.13
C LEU A 125 13.99 -1.11 -11.93
N THR A 126 13.65 -2.38 -12.12
CA THR A 126 14.47 -3.33 -12.89
C THR A 126 14.61 -2.92 -14.35
N GLN A 127 13.53 -2.48 -15.01
CA GLN A 127 13.56 -1.97 -16.39
C GLN A 127 14.44 -0.72 -16.52
N LEU A 128 14.51 0.09 -15.47
CA LEU A 128 15.40 1.26 -15.38
C LEU A 128 16.84 0.89 -14.97
N SER A 129 17.17 -0.40 -14.86
CA SER A 129 18.47 -0.91 -14.37
C SER A 129 18.82 -0.46 -12.93
N ILE A 130 17.79 -0.28 -12.08
CA ILE A 130 17.92 0.06 -10.67
C ILE A 130 17.60 -1.17 -9.84
N GLN A 131 18.48 -1.50 -8.89
CA GLN A 131 18.28 -2.65 -8.02
C GLN A 131 17.04 -2.43 -7.13
N PRO A 132 16.01 -3.28 -7.22
CA PRO A 132 14.84 -3.16 -6.35
C PRO A 132 15.16 -3.59 -4.90
N PRO A 133 14.45 -3.03 -3.90
CA PRO A 133 14.51 -3.56 -2.55
C PRO A 133 13.87 -4.95 -2.48
N SER A 134 14.26 -5.76 -1.47
CA SER A 134 13.56 -7.03 -1.24
C SER A 134 12.15 -6.77 -0.69
N LEU A 135 11.19 -7.59 -1.13
CA LEU A 135 9.77 -7.48 -0.74
C LEU A 135 9.28 -8.61 0.16
N ASP A 136 10.12 -9.64 0.36
CA ASP A 136 9.72 -10.79 1.16
C ASP A 136 9.64 -10.45 2.65
N VAL A 137 8.89 -11.26 3.39
CA VAL A 137 8.64 -11.05 4.82
C VAL A 137 9.90 -11.29 5.67
N TRP A 138 10.91 -12.01 5.15
CA TRP A 138 12.19 -12.15 5.83
C TRP A 138 12.92 -10.81 5.87
N ALA A 139 12.95 -10.09 4.75
CA ALA A 139 13.51 -8.75 4.67
C ALA A 139 12.75 -7.75 5.57
N TYR A 140 11.42 -7.86 5.67
CA TYR A 140 10.64 -7.08 6.63
C TYR A 140 11.09 -7.37 8.08
N ASN A 141 11.18 -8.64 8.45
CA ASN A 141 11.60 -9.05 9.79
C ASN A 141 13.02 -8.57 10.12
N GLU A 142 13.96 -8.70 9.18
CA GLU A 142 15.33 -8.18 9.34
C GLU A 142 15.36 -6.66 9.55
N ALA A 143 14.52 -5.91 8.85
CA ALA A 143 14.41 -4.46 9.03
C ALA A 143 13.85 -4.11 10.41
N ALA A 144 12.80 -4.81 10.86
CA ALA A 144 12.19 -4.60 12.17
C ALA A 144 13.18 -4.86 13.32
N LEU A 145 13.99 -5.92 13.21
CA LEU A 145 15.01 -6.26 14.21
C LEU A 145 16.17 -5.25 14.29
N LYS A 146 16.46 -4.52 13.21
CA LYS A 146 17.48 -3.46 13.21
C LYS A 146 17.01 -2.17 13.88
N CYS A 147 15.70 -2.01 14.05
CA CYS A 147 15.08 -0.82 14.64
C CYS A 147 14.60 -1.02 16.10
N GLY A 148 14.81 -2.21 16.68
CA GLY A 148 14.56 -2.52 18.10
C GLY A 148 15.83 -2.47 18.93
#